data_AF-A0A8T4PCS7-F1
#
_entry.id   AF-A0A8T4PCS7-F1
#
_cell.length_a   1.000
_cell.length_b   1.000
_cell.length_c   1.000
_cell.angle_alpha   90.00
_cell.angle_beta   90.00
_cell.angle_gamma   90.00
#
_symmetry.space_group_name_H-M   'P 1'
#
loop_
_entity.id
_entity.type
_entity.pdbx_description
1 polymer ?
#
loop_
_entity_poly.entity_id
_entity_poly.type
_entity_poly.pdbx_seq_one_letter_code
_entity_poly.pdbx_strand_id
1 'polypeptide(L)'
;MSTETERISREGIELKIREIIAEKIEKKKFENNKPFEELGADSLDITEVIIEIEEEFAVDMSKEDYAKINTPGKLIAYVQNKANYSKVRP
;
A
#
# COMPACT_ATOMS: atom_id res chain seq x y z
N MET A 1 -18.28 -21.59 -10.12
CA MET A 1 -17.21 -20.59 -10.30
C MET A 1 -17.16 -19.79 -9.01
N SER A 2 -16.45 -20.30 -8.01
CA SER A 2 -16.38 -19.67 -6.70
C SER A 2 -15.03 -18.97 -6.64
N THR A 3 -15.09 -17.64 -6.56
CA THR A 3 -13.98 -16.71 -6.53
C THR A 3 -12.85 -17.23 -5.66
N GLU A 4 -11.73 -17.52 -6.30
CA GLU A 4 -10.47 -17.88 -5.67
C GLU A 4 -9.96 -16.62 -4.96
N THR A 5 -10.41 -16.40 -3.73
CA THR A 5 -9.75 -15.46 -2.83
C THR A 5 -8.38 -16.07 -2.54
N GLU A 6 -7.41 -15.78 -3.41
CA GLU A 6 -6.01 -16.01 -3.13
C GLU A 6 -5.73 -15.41 -1.76
N ARG A 7 -5.44 -16.27 -0.78
CA ARG A 7 -5.01 -15.82 0.54
C ARG A 7 -3.61 -15.25 0.38
N ILE A 8 -3.52 -13.99 -0.01
CA ILE A 8 -2.25 -13.28 -0.08
C ILE A 8 -1.73 -13.21 1.36
N SER A 9 -0.62 -13.91 1.62
CA SER A 9 0.05 -13.86 2.93
C SER A 9 0.61 -12.44 3.15
N ARG A 10 0.86 -12.04 4.40
CA ARG A 10 1.39 -10.68 4.72
C ARG A 10 2.61 -10.29 3.89
N GLU A 11 3.49 -11.26 3.63
CA GLU A 11 4.66 -11.07 2.76
C GLU A 11 4.27 -10.77 1.31
N GLY A 12 3.23 -11.41 0.78
CA GLY A 12 2.71 -11.13 -0.56
C GLY A 12 2.05 -9.75 -0.66
N ILE A 13 1.37 -9.29 0.40
CA ILE A 13 0.81 -7.93 0.46
C ILE A 13 1.94 -6.89 0.39
N GLU A 14 3.00 -7.07 1.18
CA GLU A 14 4.15 -6.18 1.14
C GLU A 14 4.80 -6.14 -0.25
N LEU A 15 5.04 -7.30 -0.85
CA LEU A 15 5.63 -7.41 -2.19
C LEU A 15 4.79 -6.67 -3.22
N LYS A 16 3.49 -6.92 -3.26
CA LYS A 16 2.59 -6.35 -4.27
C LYS A 16 2.44 -4.84 -4.12
N ILE A 17 2.34 -4.33 -2.89
CA ILE A 17 2.38 -2.87 -2.63
C ILE A 17 3.72 -2.27 -3.07
N ARG A 18 4.83 -2.93 -2.79
CA ARG A 18 6.14 -2.45 -3.24
C ARG A 18 6.26 -2.43 -4.75
N GLU A 19 5.70 -3.41 -5.45
CA GLU A 19 5.66 -3.42 -6.91
C GLU A 19 4.85 -2.25 -7.47
N ILE A 20 3.64 -2.02 -6.94
CA ILE A 20 2.80 -0.86 -7.32
C ILE A 20 3.58 0.44 -7.11
N ILE A 21 4.17 0.62 -5.92
CA ILE A 21 4.96 1.82 -5.63
C ILE A 21 6.13 1.94 -6.60
N ALA A 22 6.90 0.87 -6.81
CA ALA A 22 8.07 0.87 -7.70
C ALA A 22 7.70 1.20 -9.16
N GLU A 23 6.53 0.74 -9.61
CA GLU A 23 6.01 1.02 -10.95
C GLU A 23 5.60 2.49 -11.08
N LYS A 24 4.80 3.02 -10.16
CA LYS A 24 4.32 4.41 -10.22
C LYS A 24 5.43 5.43 -10.04
N ILE A 25 6.38 5.20 -9.13
CA ILE A 25 7.50 6.12 -8.89
C ILE A 25 8.70 5.84 -9.82
N GLU A 26 8.54 4.92 -10.77
CA GLU A 26 9.57 4.46 -11.72
C GLU A 26 10.90 4.05 -11.06
N LYS A 27 10.85 3.49 -9.84
CA LYS A 27 12.02 3.21 -9.01
C LYS A 27 12.05 1.77 -8.50
N LYS A 28 12.98 0.99 -9.05
CA LYS A 28 13.20 -0.42 -8.65
C LYS A 28 13.62 -0.62 -7.19
N LYS A 29 14.24 0.38 -6.57
CA LYS A 29 14.70 0.32 -5.18
C LYS A 29 14.45 1.64 -4.49
N PHE A 30 13.70 1.59 -3.40
CA PHE A 30 13.41 2.73 -2.55
C PHE A 30 13.54 2.32 -1.08
N GLU A 31 13.75 3.31 -0.22
CA GLU A 31 13.82 3.10 1.21
C GLU A 31 12.44 3.26 1.84
N ASN A 32 11.97 2.24 2.55
CA ASN A 32 10.63 2.26 3.16
C ASN A 32 10.45 3.35 4.23
N ASN A 33 11.57 3.80 4.82
CA ASN A 33 11.61 4.84 5.85
C ASN A 33 11.68 6.25 5.27
N LYS A 34 11.97 6.40 3.97
CA LYS A 34 12.00 7.70 3.33
C LYS A 34 10.61 8.11 2.89
N PRO A 35 10.28 9.40 2.99
CA PRO A 35 9.01 9.89 2.48
C PRO A 35 8.98 9.79 0.95
N PHE A 36 7.78 9.62 0.39
CA PHE A 36 7.57 9.50 -1.06
C PHE A 36 8.19 10.69 -1.83
N GLU A 37 8.06 11.90 -1.29
CA GLU A 37 8.66 13.11 -1.85
C GLU A 37 10.20 13.03 -1.95
N GLU A 38 10.88 12.45 -0.96
CA GLU A 38 12.34 12.23 -1.02
C GLU A 38 12.75 11.06 -1.94
N LEU A 39 11.81 10.17 -2.25
CA LEU A 39 12.02 9.11 -3.22
C LEU A 39 11.89 9.63 -4.66
N GLY A 40 11.44 10.87 -4.85
CA GLY A 40 11.18 11.47 -6.15
C GLY A 40 9.78 11.16 -6.68
N ALA A 41 8.84 10.83 -5.80
CA ALA A 41 7.44 10.67 -6.14
C ALA A 41 6.72 12.01 -5.95
N ASP A 42 5.98 12.42 -6.97
CA ASP A 42 5.13 13.59 -6.92
C ASP A 42 3.80 13.28 -6.22
N SER A 43 3.08 14.33 -5.82
CA SER A 43 1.75 14.19 -5.21
C SER A 43 0.73 13.43 -6.08
N LEU A 44 0.90 13.45 -7.40
CA LEU A 44 0.11 12.66 -8.35
C LEU A 44 0.43 11.17 -8.24
N ASP A 45 1.71 10.80 -8.22
CA ASP A 45 2.15 9.40 -8.10
C ASP A 45 1.63 8.78 -6.80
N ILE A 46 1.70 9.53 -5.69
CA ILE A 46 1.20 9.08 -4.39
C ILE A 46 -0.32 8.85 -4.44
N THR A 47 -1.05 9.73 -5.13
CA THR A 47 -2.50 9.60 -5.31
C THR A 47 -2.84 8.35 -6.12
N GLU A 48 -2.13 8.10 -7.23
CA GLU A 48 -2.35 6.90 -8.05
C GLU A 48 -1.99 5.61 -7.33
N VAL A 49 -0.87 5.57 -6.61
CA VAL A 49 -0.46 4.42 -5.78
C VAL A 49 -1.56 4.06 -4.80
N ILE A 50 -2.15 5.05 -4.14
CA ILE A 50 -3.18 4.81 -3.12
C ILE A 50 -4.46 4.29 -3.75
N ILE A 51 -4.94 4.90 -4.84
CA ILE A 51 -6.13 4.44 -5.55
C ILE A 51 -5.96 2.99 -6.01
N GLU A 52 -4.81 2.66 -6.61
CA GLU A 52 -4.53 1.30 -7.09
C GLU A 52 -4.48 0.28 -5.93
N ILE A 53 -3.93 0.66 -4.79
CA ILE A 53 -3.94 -0.17 -3.58
C ILE A 53 -5.35 -0.33 -3.01
N GLU A 54 -6.16 0.73 -2.98
CA GLU A 54 -7.55 0.67 -2.52
C GLU A 54 -8.36 -0.33 -3.37
N GLU A 55 -8.22 -0.27 -4.68
CA GLU A 55 -8.89 -1.19 -5.61
C GLU A 55 -8.34 -2.62 -5.54
N GLU A 56 -7.02 -2.78 -5.52
CA GLU A 56 -6.35 -4.10 -5.49
C GLU A 56 -6.61 -4.86 -4.19
N PHE A 57 -6.60 -4.18 -3.04
CA PHE A 57 -6.77 -4.81 -1.73
C PHE A 57 -8.18 -4.64 -1.15
N ALA A 58 -9.09 -4.00 -1.89
CA ALA A 58 -10.43 -3.62 -1.41
C ALA A 58 -10.39 -2.92 -0.05
N VAL A 59 -9.41 -2.03 0.13
CA VAL A 59 -9.22 -1.23 1.35
C VAL A 59 -9.71 0.20 1.12
N ASP A 60 -10.16 0.85 2.18
CA ASP A 60 -10.58 2.26 2.17
C ASP A 60 -9.64 3.07 3.08
N MET A 61 -8.95 4.02 2.48
CA MET A 61 -8.01 4.98 3.06
C MET A 61 -8.66 6.36 3.09
N SER A 62 -9.03 6.80 4.29
CA SER A 62 -9.56 8.15 4.47
C SER A 62 -8.48 9.21 4.21
N LYS A 63 -8.88 10.42 3.81
CA LYS A 63 -7.95 11.55 3.61
C LYS A 63 -7.06 11.85 4.83
N GLU A 64 -7.56 11.57 6.03
CA GLU A 64 -6.79 11.71 7.28
C GLU A 64 -5.68 10.66 7.40
N ASP A 65 -5.91 9.44 6.91
CA ASP A 65 -4.90 8.38 6.86
C ASP A 65 -3.89 8.65 5.74
N TYR A 66 -4.35 9.12 4.57
CA TYR A 66 -3.49 9.62 3.50
C TYR A 66 -2.46 10.63 4.04
N ALA A 67 -2.91 11.64 4.78
CA ALA A 67 -2.03 12.68 5.35
C ALA A 67 -1.05 12.16 6.41
N LYS A 68 -1.27 10.96 6.96
CA LYS A 68 -0.35 10.30 7.90
C LYS A 68 0.62 9.36 7.19
N ILE A 69 0.24 8.86 6.01
CA ILE A 69 1.00 7.94 5.17
C ILE A 69 1.91 8.75 4.25
N ASN A 70 3.09 9.09 4.79
CA ASN A 70 4.08 9.87 4.06
C ASN A 70 5.21 9.00 3.51
N THR A 71 5.28 7.72 3.93
CA THR A 71 6.38 6.79 3.64
C THR A 71 5.83 5.45 3.16
N PRO A 72 6.54 4.73 2.26
CA PRO A 72 6.13 3.40 1.79
C PRO A 72 5.91 2.40 2.92
N GLY A 73 6.77 2.41 3.95
CA GLY A 73 6.65 1.50 5.09
C GLY A 73 5.34 1.67 5.86
N LYS A 74 4.88 2.91 6.03
CA LYS A 74 3.58 3.21 6.66
C LYS A 74 2.42 2.72 5.80
N LEU A 75 2.48 2.94 4.49
CA LEU A 75 1.44 2.49 3.55
C LEU A 75 1.31 0.96 3.59
N ILE A 76 2.44 0.26 3.46
CA ILE A 76 2.51 -1.20 3.56
C ILE A 76 1.93 -1.69 4.89
N ALA A 77 2.35 -1.11 6.02
CA ALA A 77 1.85 -1.50 7.34
C ALA A 77 0.35 -1.23 7.50
N TYR A 78 -0.14 -0.10 6.97
CA TYR A 78 -1.54 0.27 7.02
C TYR A 78 -2.42 -0.73 6.25
N VAL A 79 -2.03 -1.05 5.01
CA VAL A 79 -2.76 -1.99 4.16
C VAL A 79 -2.68 -3.41 4.75
N GLN A 80 -1.51 -3.86 5.23
CA GLN A 80 -1.40 -5.14 5.93
C GLN A 80 -2.32 -5.22 7.16
N ASN A 81 -2.53 -4.11 7.85
CA ASN A 81 -3.45 -4.04 8.98
C ASN A 81 -4.92 -4.12 8.51
N LYS A 82 -5.29 -3.34 7.50
CA LYS A 82 -6.66 -3.25 6.95
C LYS A 82 -7.09 -4.49 6.17
N ALA A 83 -6.25 -4.99 5.27
CA ALA A 83 -6.50 -6.23 4.52
C ALA A 83 -6.63 -7.45 5.45
N ASN A 84 -6.05 -7.38 6.67
CA ASN A 84 -6.16 -8.40 7.70
C ASN A 84 -7.21 -8.07 8.79
N TYR A 85 -8.04 -7.04 8.60
CA TYR A 85 -9.08 -6.66 9.58
C TYR A 85 -10.31 -7.56 9.44
N SER A 86 -10.15 -8.84 9.79
CA SER A 86 -11.29 -9.71 10.11
C SER A 86 -11.07 -10.64 11.31
N LYS A 87 -9.86 -10.84 11.85
CA LYS A 87 -9.63 -11.56 13.13
C LYS A 87 -8.30 -11.05 13.70
N VAL A 88 -8.14 -10.64 14.97
CA VAL A 88 -8.73 -11.02 16.24
C VAL A 88 -8.50 -9.83 17.18
N ARG A 89 -9.54 -9.17 17.69
CA ARG A 89 -9.41 -8.49 19.00
C ARG A 89 -9.79 -9.55 20.05
N PRO A 90 -8.97 -9.76 21.10
CA PRO A 90 -9.33 -10.63 22.22
C PRO A 90 -10.55 -10.12 22.97
#